data_AF-A0AB33JQZ2-F1
#
_entry.id   AF-A0AB33JQZ2-F1
#
_cell.length_a   1.000
_cell.length_b   1.000
_cell.length_c   1.000
_cell.angle_alpha   90.00
_cell.angle_beta   90.00
_cell.angle_gamma   90.00
#
_symmetry.space_group_name_H-M   'P 1'
#
loop_
_entity.id
_entity.type
_entity.pdbx_description
1 polymer ?
#
loop_
_entity_poly.entity_id
_entity_poly.type
_entity_poly.pdbx_seq_one_letter_code
_entity_poly.pdbx_strand_id
1 'polypeptide(L)'
;MKKKIINNKQIIQSIEEDLVSYYEGVCSKEDDVLMDYLITQRKYLLNDLFEPNAENYRLLGEFNEALKDVVLKSYKQSRELYFNTKKTLEDSASNLNFEGVECKIFLGKDRQYPTNHPIQGERAESMWDVLSEEAYNNIYSHSGCCLGFNGYSGEQDEMTELEVLGLENGLDCWNEGLDREWSHNLHLHQHFHNLYDHMSFSIYDFIYVRDFYVEFHLEFNDNASRMK
;
A
#
# COMPACT_ATOMS: atom_id res chain seq x y z
N MET A 1 1.07 32.64 -0.97
CA MET A 1 1.12 31.34 -1.68
C MET A 1 2.57 30.94 -2.04
N LYS A 2 3.26 31.62 -2.97
CA LYS A 2 4.64 31.27 -3.38
C LYS A 2 5.66 31.15 -2.23
N LYS A 3 5.64 32.07 -1.25
CA LYS A 3 6.54 32.01 -0.08
C LYS A 3 6.29 30.80 0.85
N LYS A 4 5.02 30.37 0.99
CA LYS A 4 4.64 29.17 1.76
C LYS A 4 5.18 27.91 1.06
N ILE A 5 5.01 27.83 -0.27
CA ILE A 5 5.48 26.69 -1.08
C ILE A 5 7.01 26.54 -1.00
N ILE A 6 7.76 27.64 -1.15
CA ILE A 6 9.23 27.62 -1.05
C ILE A 6 9.67 27.13 0.34
N ASN A 7 9.02 27.63 1.40
CA ASN A 7 9.31 27.23 2.77
C ASN A 7 9.02 25.74 3.00
N ASN A 8 7.87 25.23 2.54
CA ASN A 8 7.52 23.82 2.67
C ASN A 8 8.52 22.91 1.96
N LYS A 9 8.98 23.26 0.74
CA LYS A 9 9.98 22.47 0.01
C LYS A 9 11.31 22.37 0.75
N GLN A 10 11.77 23.47 1.35
CA GLN A 10 13.00 23.48 2.16
C GLN A 10 12.84 22.64 3.43
N ILE A 11 11.68 22.70 4.09
CA ILE A 11 11.38 21.89 5.27
C ILE A 11 11.33 20.40 4.91
N ILE A 12 10.64 20.03 3.83
CA ILE A 12 10.58 18.64 3.34
C ILE A 12 12.00 18.13 3.06
N GLN A 13 12.82 18.92 2.36
CA GLN A 13 14.19 18.52 2.08
C GLN A 13 15.02 18.27 3.35
N SER A 14 14.88 19.12 4.37
CA SER A 14 15.54 18.93 5.66
C SER A 14 15.05 17.66 6.37
N ILE A 15 13.73 17.43 6.39
CA ILE A 15 13.15 16.23 6.99
C ILE A 15 13.66 14.97 6.29
N GLU A 16 13.69 14.95 4.95
CA GLU A 16 14.19 13.79 4.19
C GLU A 16 15.69 13.56 4.40
N GLU A 17 16.49 14.62 4.58
CA GLU A 17 17.90 14.52 4.94
C GLU A 17 18.10 13.86 6.31
N ASP A 18 17.31 14.28 7.30
CA ASP A 18 17.35 13.71 8.65
C ASP A 18 16.91 12.24 8.63
N LEU A 19 15.79 11.93 7.97
CA LEU A 19 15.24 10.57 7.87
C LEU A 19 16.25 9.58 7.26
N VAL A 20 16.86 9.94 6.14
CA VAL A 20 17.87 9.09 5.48
C VAL A 20 19.11 8.94 6.36
N SER A 21 19.59 10.03 6.98
CA SER A 21 20.74 9.99 7.88
C SER A 21 20.52 9.09 9.10
N TYR A 22 19.31 9.06 9.65
CA TYR A 22 18.94 8.13 10.73
C TYR A 22 18.94 6.68 10.27
N TYR A 23 18.31 6.42 9.13
CA TYR A 23 18.19 5.07 8.57
C TYR A 23 19.56 4.47 8.21
N GLU A 24 20.45 5.27 7.65
CA GLU A 24 21.83 4.86 7.31
C GLU A 24 22.76 4.78 8.54
N GLY A 25 22.25 5.10 9.74
CA GLY A 25 23.01 5.03 10.99
C GLY A 25 24.10 6.10 11.12
N VAL A 26 23.99 7.19 10.36
CA VAL A 26 24.92 8.33 10.40
C VAL A 26 24.69 9.18 11.66
N CYS A 27 23.44 9.30 12.10
CA CYS A 27 23.07 9.93 13.37
C CYS A 27 22.88 8.89 14.50
N SER A 28 22.89 9.34 15.76
CA SER A 28 22.44 8.48 16.87
C SER A 28 21.03 8.01 16.59
N LYS A 29 20.70 6.74 16.86
CA LYS A 29 19.31 6.25 16.84
C LYS A 29 18.51 7.02 17.89
N GLU A 30 18.01 8.18 17.52
CA GLU A 30 17.03 8.93 18.28
C GLU A 30 15.71 8.16 18.25
N ASP A 31 14.88 8.42 19.26
CA ASP A 31 13.65 7.70 19.59
C ASP A 31 12.80 7.39 18.33
N ASP A 32 12.28 6.16 18.20
CA ASP A 32 11.39 5.76 17.09
C ASP A 32 10.20 6.74 16.94
N VAL A 33 9.81 7.40 18.03
CA VAL A 33 8.82 8.50 18.06
C VAL A 33 9.21 9.68 17.18
N LEU A 34 10.49 10.05 17.10
CA LEU A 34 10.97 11.13 16.25
C LEU A 34 10.86 10.74 14.76
N MET A 35 11.22 9.49 14.42
CA MET A 35 11.11 8.99 13.04
C MET A 35 9.65 9.01 12.57
N ASP A 36 8.74 8.48 13.40
CA ASP A 36 7.30 8.49 13.11
C ASP A 36 6.77 9.92 12.94
N TYR A 37 7.18 10.86 13.82
CA TYR A 37 6.82 12.26 13.71
C TYR A 37 7.31 12.88 12.39
N LEU A 38 8.58 12.68 12.03
CA LEU A 38 9.19 13.23 10.82
C LEU A 38 8.53 12.67 9.55
N ILE A 39 8.29 11.36 9.50
CA ILE A 39 7.56 10.70 8.39
C ILE A 39 6.16 11.29 8.25
N THR A 40 5.44 11.41 9.36
CA THR A 40 4.10 11.97 9.39
C THR A 40 4.07 13.42 8.90
N GLN A 41 5.00 14.27 9.38
CA GLN A 41 5.11 15.65 8.92
C GLN A 41 5.46 15.74 7.42
N ARG A 42 6.38 14.90 6.95
CA ARG A 42 6.74 14.81 5.52
C ARG A 42 5.51 14.50 4.68
N LYS A 43 4.75 13.46 5.05
CA LYS A 43 3.53 13.04 4.35
C LYS A 43 2.53 14.18 4.26
N TYR A 44 2.22 14.84 5.38
CA TYR A 44 1.27 15.96 5.38
C TYR A 44 1.74 17.14 4.53
N LEU A 45 3.02 17.51 4.62
CA LEU A 45 3.57 18.61 3.82
C LEU A 45 3.56 18.30 2.33
N LEU A 46 3.87 17.07 1.94
CA LEU A 46 3.80 16.63 0.55
C LEU A 46 2.36 16.60 0.04
N ASN A 47 1.43 16.06 0.81
CA ASN A 47 0.01 16.04 0.42
C ASN A 47 -0.59 17.46 0.37
N ASP A 48 -0.20 18.41 1.23
CA ASP A 48 -0.61 19.84 1.16
C ASP A 48 -0.07 20.54 -0.13
N LEU A 49 0.98 19.99 -0.74
CA LEU A 49 1.51 20.47 -2.02
C LEU A 49 0.86 19.80 -3.24
N PHE A 50 0.03 18.77 -3.04
CA PHE A 50 -0.63 18.06 -4.12
C PHE A 50 -1.76 18.89 -4.74
N GLU A 51 -1.50 19.48 -5.91
CA GLU A 51 -2.43 20.38 -6.57
C GLU A 51 -3.47 19.62 -7.43
N PRO A 52 -4.76 20.02 -7.41
CA PRO A 52 -5.79 19.44 -8.27
C PRO A 52 -5.66 19.98 -9.71
N ASN A 53 -4.65 19.51 -10.42
CA ASN A 53 -4.37 19.87 -11.82
C ASN A 53 -4.56 18.66 -12.75
N ALA A 54 -4.57 18.91 -14.06
CA ALA A 54 -4.84 17.87 -15.06
C ALA A 54 -3.81 16.73 -15.07
N GLU A 55 -2.54 17.05 -14.78
CA GLU A 55 -1.47 16.04 -14.78
C GLU A 55 -1.57 15.14 -13.56
N ASN A 56 -1.76 15.73 -12.37
CA ASN A 56 -2.00 14.98 -11.14
C ASN A 56 -3.27 14.12 -11.23
N TYR A 57 -4.31 14.60 -11.93
CA TYR A 57 -5.55 13.84 -12.14
C TYR A 57 -5.26 12.60 -12.98
N ARG A 58 -4.54 12.79 -14.09
CA ARG A 58 -4.13 11.70 -14.99
C ARG A 58 -3.26 10.68 -14.25
N LEU A 59 -2.21 11.13 -13.57
CA LEU A 59 -1.29 10.26 -12.85
C LEU A 59 -1.99 9.46 -11.76
N LEU A 60 -2.90 10.08 -11.00
CA LEU A 60 -3.64 9.43 -9.93
C LEU A 60 -4.64 8.41 -10.49
N GLY A 61 -5.34 8.75 -11.57
CA GLY A 61 -6.23 7.82 -12.27
C GLY A 61 -5.49 6.61 -12.82
N GLU A 62 -4.33 6.81 -13.45
CA GLU A 62 -3.49 5.71 -13.95
C GLU A 62 -2.96 4.82 -12.83
N PHE A 63 -2.54 5.40 -11.71
CA PHE A 63 -2.15 4.64 -10.53
C PHE A 63 -3.33 3.81 -10.00
N ASN A 64 -4.51 4.42 -9.84
CA ASN A 64 -5.69 3.76 -9.30
C ASN A 64 -6.15 2.59 -10.19
N GLU A 65 -6.15 2.77 -11.52
CA GLU A 65 -6.49 1.67 -12.43
C GLU A 65 -5.44 0.54 -12.40
N ALA A 66 -4.14 0.86 -12.34
CA ALA A 66 -3.11 -0.17 -12.21
C ALA A 66 -3.23 -0.95 -10.88
N LEU A 67 -3.55 -0.24 -9.79
CA LEU A 67 -3.78 -0.83 -8.47
C LEU A 67 -5.03 -1.73 -8.47
N LYS A 68 -6.12 -1.27 -9.07
CA LYS A 68 -7.35 -2.05 -9.26
C LYS A 68 -7.10 -3.33 -10.04
N ASP A 69 -6.36 -3.24 -11.16
CA ASP A 69 -6.04 -4.40 -11.99
C ASP A 69 -5.27 -5.47 -11.21
N VAL A 70 -4.25 -5.08 -10.43
CA VAL A 70 -3.51 -6.05 -9.61
C VAL A 70 -4.37 -6.62 -8.48
N VAL A 71 -5.21 -5.82 -7.81
CA VAL A 71 -6.10 -6.29 -6.75
C VAL A 71 -7.07 -7.35 -7.27
N LEU A 72 -7.76 -7.08 -8.38
CA LEU A 72 -8.73 -8.01 -8.97
C LEU A 72 -8.06 -9.28 -9.50
N LYS A 73 -6.87 -9.14 -10.10
CA LYS A 73 -6.09 -10.29 -10.57
C LYS A 73 -5.63 -11.16 -9.39
N SER A 74 -5.11 -10.54 -8.34
CA SER A 74 -4.63 -11.25 -7.15
C SER A 74 -5.77 -11.95 -6.42
N TYR A 75 -6.95 -11.35 -6.34
CA TYR A 75 -8.14 -12.03 -5.81
C TYR A 75 -8.48 -13.31 -6.59
N LYS A 76 -8.51 -13.23 -7.92
CA LYS A 76 -8.75 -14.41 -8.79
C LYS A 76 -7.68 -15.48 -8.57
N GLN A 77 -6.41 -15.09 -8.46
CA GLN A 77 -5.31 -16.01 -8.19
C GLN A 77 -5.38 -16.64 -6.79
N SER A 78 -5.74 -15.89 -5.75
CA SER A 78 -5.98 -16.42 -4.40
C SER A 78 -7.06 -17.50 -4.40
N ARG A 79 -8.14 -17.29 -5.16
CA ARG A 79 -9.23 -18.28 -5.30
C ARG A 79 -8.76 -19.56 -5.99
N GLU A 80 -8.05 -19.42 -7.11
CA GLU A 80 -7.48 -20.59 -7.81
C GLU A 80 -6.53 -21.37 -6.90
N LEU A 81 -5.64 -20.66 -6.18
CA LEU A 81 -4.70 -21.27 -5.24
C LEU A 81 -5.43 -21.97 -4.10
N TYR A 82 -6.49 -21.39 -3.55
CA TYR A 82 -7.32 -22.01 -2.52
C TYR A 82 -7.90 -23.36 -2.98
N PHE A 83 -8.60 -23.38 -4.12
CA PHE A 83 -9.25 -24.62 -4.59
C PHE A 83 -8.23 -25.69 -4.99
N ASN A 84 -7.12 -25.30 -5.62
CA ASN A 84 -6.04 -26.21 -5.96
C ASN A 84 -5.38 -26.81 -4.71
N THR A 85 -5.18 -25.99 -3.67
CA THR A 85 -4.60 -26.44 -2.40
C THR A 85 -5.54 -27.40 -1.69
N LYS A 86 -6.82 -27.04 -1.57
CA LYS A 86 -7.85 -27.90 -0.97
C LYS A 86 -7.93 -29.27 -1.65
N LYS A 87 -7.99 -29.28 -2.99
CA LYS A 87 -7.97 -30.53 -3.78
C LYS A 87 -6.70 -31.35 -3.52
N THR A 88 -5.53 -30.71 -3.47
CA THR A 88 -4.26 -31.39 -3.21
C THR A 88 -4.23 -32.04 -1.82
N LEU A 89 -4.79 -31.37 -0.80
CA LEU A 89 -4.90 -31.92 0.55
C LEU A 89 -5.87 -33.11 0.61
N GLU A 90 -7.00 -33.02 -0.09
CA GLU A 90 -7.98 -34.10 -0.22
C GLU A 90 -7.36 -35.32 -0.93
N ASP A 91 -6.69 -35.12 -2.08
CA ASP A 91 -6.05 -36.17 -2.88
C ASP A 91 -4.91 -36.88 -2.12
N SER A 92 -4.23 -36.16 -1.21
CA SER A 92 -3.14 -36.69 -0.37
C SER A 92 -3.60 -37.25 0.98
N ALA A 93 -4.92 -37.23 1.27
CA ALA A 93 -5.48 -37.58 2.57
C ALA A 93 -4.78 -36.86 3.75
N SER A 94 -4.40 -35.60 3.52
CA SER A 94 -3.74 -34.77 4.52
C SER A 94 -4.73 -34.31 5.60
N ASN A 95 -4.27 -34.26 6.84
CA ASN A 95 -5.04 -33.74 7.98
C ASN A 95 -4.69 -32.28 8.32
N LEU A 96 -3.97 -31.58 7.44
CA LEU A 96 -3.67 -30.17 7.64
C LEU A 96 -4.95 -29.34 7.58
N ASN A 97 -5.15 -28.49 8.57
CA ASN A 97 -6.32 -27.61 8.64
C ASN A 97 -6.05 -26.33 7.85
N PHE A 98 -6.31 -26.39 6.55
CA PHE A 98 -6.17 -25.25 5.64
C PHE A 98 -7.35 -24.28 5.78
N GLU A 99 -7.08 -23.02 6.07
CA GLU A 99 -8.08 -21.99 6.35
C GLU A 99 -8.26 -20.99 5.19
N GLY A 100 -7.23 -20.75 4.39
CA GLY A 100 -7.33 -19.76 3.32
C GLY A 100 -6.02 -19.41 2.64
N VAL A 101 -6.10 -18.43 1.75
CA VAL A 101 -4.95 -17.82 1.08
C VAL A 101 -4.93 -16.34 1.44
N GLU A 102 -3.96 -15.91 2.24
CA GLU A 102 -3.67 -14.50 2.43
C GLU A 102 -2.96 -13.94 1.18
N CYS A 103 -3.31 -12.71 0.80
CA CYS A 103 -2.70 -12.01 -0.33
C CYS A 103 -2.20 -10.64 0.11
N LYS A 104 -0.94 -10.33 -0.21
CA LYS A 104 -0.31 -9.03 0.07
C LYS A 104 0.15 -8.41 -1.23
N ILE A 105 -0.15 -7.13 -1.42
CA ILE A 105 0.23 -6.37 -2.61
C ILE A 105 1.08 -5.18 -2.16
N PHE A 106 2.32 -5.15 -2.61
CA PHE A 106 3.29 -4.12 -2.30
C PHE A 106 3.54 -3.24 -3.54
N LEU A 107 3.78 -1.96 -3.30
CA LEU A 107 4.16 -1.01 -4.33
C LEU A 107 5.52 -1.38 -4.94
N GLY A 108 5.63 -1.20 -6.25
CA GLY A 108 6.87 -1.41 -6.98
C GLY A 108 7.09 -2.88 -7.34
N LYS A 109 7.74 -3.10 -8.49
CA LYS A 109 8.21 -4.43 -8.87
C LYS A 109 9.30 -4.85 -7.88
N ASP A 110 9.19 -6.06 -7.33
CA ASP A 110 10.13 -6.60 -6.34
C ASP A 110 10.34 -5.63 -5.15
N ARG A 111 9.31 -4.84 -4.81
CA ARG A 111 9.30 -3.79 -3.77
C ARG A 111 10.28 -2.62 -4.02
N GLN A 112 10.76 -2.45 -5.24
CA GLN A 112 11.74 -1.43 -5.61
C GLN A 112 11.10 -0.08 -5.91
N TYR A 113 11.90 0.99 -5.75
CA TYR A 113 11.53 2.34 -6.11
C TYR A 113 11.09 2.44 -7.58
N PRO A 114 9.96 3.12 -7.90
CA PRO A 114 9.46 3.24 -9.27
C PRO A 114 10.46 3.92 -10.23
N THR A 115 10.88 3.20 -11.26
CA THR A 115 11.82 3.69 -12.30
C THR A 115 11.27 4.83 -13.16
N ASN A 116 9.95 5.01 -13.16
CA ASN A 116 9.26 6.09 -13.87
C ASN A 116 8.98 7.32 -13.00
N HIS A 117 9.40 7.31 -11.73
CA HIS A 117 9.32 8.50 -10.89
C HIS A 117 10.25 9.61 -11.46
N PRO A 118 9.83 10.88 -11.50
CA PRO A 118 10.61 11.96 -12.13
C PRO A 118 11.90 12.31 -11.37
N ILE A 119 11.93 12.05 -10.07
CA ILE A 119 13.14 12.15 -9.23
C ILE A 119 13.71 10.75 -9.11
N GLN A 120 14.99 10.59 -9.44
CA GLN A 120 15.72 9.32 -9.41
C GLN A 120 17.04 9.52 -8.66
N GLY A 121 17.62 8.42 -8.16
CA GLY A 121 18.93 8.39 -7.52
C GLY A 121 18.89 7.85 -6.09
N GLU A 122 20.09 7.61 -5.54
CA GLU A 122 20.31 6.92 -4.26
C GLU A 122 19.48 7.50 -3.12
N ARG A 123 19.41 8.82 -2.98
CA ARG A 123 18.58 9.46 -1.93
C ARG A 123 17.09 9.13 -2.05
N ALA A 124 16.56 9.06 -3.27
CA ALA A 124 15.15 8.74 -3.49
C ALA A 124 14.87 7.26 -3.17
N GLU A 125 15.83 6.38 -3.50
CA GLU A 125 15.81 4.96 -3.14
C GLU A 125 15.93 4.78 -1.62
N SER A 126 16.85 5.46 -0.92
CA SER A 126 16.95 5.43 0.55
C SER A 126 15.65 5.91 1.21
N MET A 127 15.01 6.95 0.68
CA MET A 127 13.73 7.43 1.20
C MET A 127 12.62 6.38 0.97
N TRP A 128 12.60 5.71 -0.17
CA TRP A 128 11.67 4.62 -0.43
C TRP A 128 11.83 3.46 0.57
N ASP A 129 13.07 3.11 0.90
CA ASP A 129 13.38 2.09 1.90
C ASP A 129 12.88 2.51 3.29
N VAL A 130 13.14 3.75 3.71
CA VAL A 130 12.62 4.29 4.99
C VAL A 130 11.09 4.20 5.06
N LEU A 131 10.38 4.56 3.98
CA LEU A 131 8.92 4.52 3.94
C LEU A 131 8.36 3.09 3.90
N SER A 132 9.16 2.12 3.46
CA SER A 132 8.78 0.72 3.33
C SER A 132 9.20 -0.13 4.55
N GLU A 133 10.00 0.44 5.45
CA GLU A 133 10.56 -0.23 6.62
C GLU A 133 9.46 -0.56 7.64
N GLU A 134 9.51 -1.78 8.18
CA GLU A 134 8.49 -2.29 9.10
C GLU A 134 8.43 -1.48 10.41
N ALA A 135 9.59 -1.02 10.89
CA ALA A 135 9.67 -0.21 12.10
C ALA A 135 8.83 1.08 12.02
N TYR A 136 8.64 1.62 10.82
CA TYR A 136 7.98 2.91 10.59
C TYR A 136 6.73 2.81 9.71
N ASN A 137 6.44 1.64 9.14
CA ASN A 137 5.26 1.39 8.33
C ASN A 137 4.80 -0.07 8.50
N ASN A 138 4.58 -0.44 9.76
CA ASN A 138 4.26 -1.82 10.16
C ASN A 138 3.02 -2.38 9.43
N ILE A 139 1.97 -1.58 9.25
CA ILE A 139 0.76 -1.97 8.55
C ILE A 139 1.08 -2.36 7.10
N TYR A 140 1.83 -1.51 6.39
CA TYR A 140 2.25 -1.79 5.03
C TYR A 140 3.14 -3.03 4.95
N SER A 141 4.12 -3.18 5.85
CA SER A 141 5.00 -4.36 5.84
C SER A 141 4.21 -5.67 6.02
N HIS A 142 3.20 -5.67 6.89
CA HIS A 142 2.41 -6.87 7.20
C HIS A 142 1.29 -7.14 6.19
N SER A 143 0.67 -6.11 5.63
CA SER A 143 -0.57 -6.23 4.84
C SER A 143 -0.46 -5.71 3.41
N GLY A 144 0.67 -5.11 3.01
CA GLY A 144 0.77 -4.34 1.77
C GLY A 144 -0.29 -3.23 1.73
N CYS A 145 -0.85 -2.95 0.55
CA CYS A 145 -2.01 -2.05 0.41
C CYS A 145 -3.36 -2.70 0.80
N CYS A 146 -3.36 -3.96 1.22
CA CYS A 146 -4.53 -4.85 1.36
C CYS A 146 -5.12 -4.88 2.79
N LEU A 147 -5.03 -3.79 3.56
CA LEU A 147 -5.60 -3.75 4.91
C LEU A 147 -7.08 -4.16 4.89
N GLY A 148 -7.40 -5.29 5.53
CA GLY A 148 -8.76 -5.88 5.57
C GLY A 148 -9.11 -6.86 4.44
N PHE A 149 -8.17 -7.16 3.53
CA PHE A 149 -8.33 -8.12 2.43
C PHE A 149 -7.42 -9.34 2.64
N ASN A 150 -8.01 -10.48 3.02
CA ASN A 150 -7.29 -11.73 3.29
C ASN A 150 -7.31 -12.69 2.09
N GLY A 151 -7.19 -12.19 0.85
CA GLY A 151 -7.23 -13.01 -0.36
C GLY A 151 -8.52 -13.83 -0.50
N TYR A 152 -8.53 -15.09 -0.07
CA TYR A 152 -9.73 -15.96 -0.09
C TYR A 152 -9.71 -17.08 0.95
N SER A 153 -10.78 -17.21 1.76
CA SER A 153 -10.94 -18.26 2.78
C SER A 153 -11.96 -19.36 2.41
N GLY A 154 -12.71 -19.20 1.32
CA GLY A 154 -13.73 -20.17 0.88
C GLY A 154 -14.98 -20.28 1.75
N GLU A 155 -15.10 -19.47 2.80
CA GLU A 155 -16.30 -19.38 3.64
C GLU A 155 -17.38 -18.44 3.07
N GLN A 156 -17.05 -17.70 2.01
CA GLN A 156 -17.89 -16.66 1.42
C GLN A 156 -18.22 -17.00 -0.04
N ASP A 157 -19.38 -16.54 -0.50
CA ASP A 157 -19.69 -16.50 -1.92
C ASP A 157 -18.62 -15.70 -2.69
N GLU A 158 -18.51 -15.94 -3.99
CA GLU A 158 -17.61 -15.17 -4.84
C GLU A 158 -17.95 -13.68 -4.76
N MET A 159 -16.97 -12.88 -4.29
CA MET A 159 -17.11 -11.44 -4.23
C MET A 159 -17.12 -10.85 -5.64
N THR A 160 -18.01 -9.90 -5.85
CA THR A 160 -18.03 -9.03 -7.02
C THR A 160 -16.79 -8.12 -7.05
N GLU A 161 -16.47 -7.56 -8.22
CA GLU A 161 -15.33 -6.63 -8.34
C GLU A 161 -15.49 -5.40 -7.43
N LEU A 162 -16.72 -4.91 -7.21
CA LEU A 162 -16.98 -3.79 -6.32
C LEU A 162 -16.68 -4.16 -4.85
N GLU A 163 -17.12 -5.34 -4.40
CA GLU A 163 -16.84 -5.81 -3.04
C GLU A 163 -15.34 -6.01 -2.81
N VAL A 164 -14.61 -6.59 -3.78
CA VAL A 164 -13.14 -6.73 -3.70
C VAL A 164 -12.45 -5.37 -3.60
N LEU A 165 -12.98 -4.34 -4.26
CA LEU A 165 -12.44 -2.99 -4.24
C LEU A 165 -12.91 -2.16 -3.03
N GLY A 166 -13.83 -2.69 -2.22
CA GLY A 166 -14.44 -1.97 -1.09
C GLY A 166 -15.38 -0.85 -1.53
N LEU A 167 -16.08 -1.01 -2.65
CA LEU A 167 -17.08 -0.08 -3.18
C LEU A 167 -18.48 -0.67 -3.00
N GLU A 168 -19.46 0.12 -2.57
CA GLU A 168 -20.86 -0.31 -2.49
C GLU A 168 -21.53 -0.24 -3.87
N ASN A 169 -21.16 0.76 -4.68
CA ASN A 169 -21.68 0.96 -6.04
C ASN A 169 -20.68 1.72 -6.94
N GLY A 170 -21.00 1.82 -8.23
CA GLY A 170 -20.14 2.47 -9.23
C GLY A 170 -20.02 3.99 -9.13
N LEU A 171 -20.67 4.64 -8.17
CA LEU A 171 -20.53 6.07 -7.88
C LEU A 171 -19.62 6.34 -6.67
N ASP A 172 -19.22 5.29 -5.96
CA ASP A 172 -18.41 5.44 -4.76
C ASP A 172 -16.97 5.82 -5.10
N CYS A 173 -16.33 6.53 -4.17
CA CYS A 173 -14.97 7.00 -4.28
C CYS A 173 -14.41 7.29 -2.89
N TRP A 174 -13.33 6.60 -2.52
CA TRP A 174 -12.56 6.78 -1.29
C TRP A 174 -11.58 7.95 -1.41
N ASN A 175 -12.12 9.16 -1.52
CA ASN A 175 -11.35 10.39 -1.72
C ASN A 175 -11.30 11.31 -0.50
N GLU A 176 -11.44 10.74 0.70
CA GLU A 176 -11.23 11.48 1.95
C GLU A 176 -9.86 12.16 1.94
N GLY A 177 -9.82 13.44 2.35
CA GLY A 177 -8.59 14.23 2.34
C GLY A 177 -8.21 14.81 0.98
N LEU A 178 -8.94 14.51 -0.10
CA LEU A 178 -8.78 15.15 -1.41
C LEU A 178 -9.93 16.12 -1.71
N ASP A 179 -9.73 16.96 -2.74
CA ASP A 179 -10.82 17.74 -3.30
C ASP A 179 -11.85 16.81 -3.95
N ARG A 180 -13.06 16.78 -3.37
CA ARG A 180 -14.11 15.83 -3.74
C ARG A 180 -14.64 16.07 -5.15
N GLU A 181 -14.79 17.32 -5.56
CA GLU A 181 -15.29 17.65 -6.89
C GLU A 181 -14.26 17.30 -7.96
N TRP A 182 -12.98 17.50 -7.67
CA TRP A 182 -11.91 17.14 -8.59
C TRP A 182 -11.72 15.63 -8.70
N SER A 183 -11.83 14.88 -7.60
CA SER A 183 -11.50 13.44 -7.56
C SER A 183 -12.67 12.48 -7.72
N HIS A 184 -13.94 12.94 -7.72
CA HIS A 184 -15.10 12.03 -7.71
C HIS A 184 -15.10 10.97 -8.82
N ASN A 185 -14.71 11.35 -10.05
CA ASN A 185 -14.70 10.45 -11.21
C ASN A 185 -13.47 9.52 -11.28
N LEU A 186 -12.55 9.61 -10.32
CA LEU A 186 -11.42 8.69 -10.24
C LEU A 186 -11.81 7.34 -9.65
N HIS A 187 -12.96 7.27 -8.96
CA HIS A 187 -13.45 6.05 -8.30
C HIS A 187 -12.34 5.38 -7.48
N LEU A 188 -11.68 6.18 -6.64
CA LEU A 188 -10.61 5.72 -5.77
C LEU A 188 -11.17 4.62 -4.86
N HIS A 189 -10.46 3.50 -4.76
CA HIS A 189 -10.95 2.34 -4.04
C HIS A 189 -10.19 2.14 -2.73
N GLN A 190 -10.67 1.25 -1.86
CA GLN A 190 -10.20 1.13 -0.48
C GLN A 190 -8.67 0.92 -0.38
N HIS A 191 -8.07 0.20 -1.31
CA HIS A 191 -6.63 -0.07 -1.33
C HIS A 191 -5.80 1.21 -1.59
N PHE A 192 -6.31 2.15 -2.40
CA PHE A 192 -5.71 3.48 -2.50
C PHE A 192 -5.82 4.22 -1.16
N HIS A 193 -7.01 4.19 -0.54
CA HIS A 193 -7.25 4.87 0.73
C HIS A 193 -6.33 4.36 1.84
N ASN A 194 -6.11 3.04 1.90
CA ASN A 194 -5.18 2.44 2.85
C ASN A 194 -3.75 3.00 2.71
N LEU A 195 -3.26 3.13 1.47
CA LEU A 195 -1.96 3.75 1.20
C LEU A 195 -1.95 5.23 1.58
N TYR A 196 -3.01 5.95 1.23
CA TYR A 196 -3.11 7.39 1.42
C TYR A 196 -3.28 7.80 2.88
N ASP A 197 -4.11 7.10 3.65
CA ASP A 197 -4.50 7.51 5.00
C ASP A 197 -3.73 6.74 6.08
N HIS A 198 -3.54 5.43 5.90
CA HIS A 198 -3.04 4.54 6.95
C HIS A 198 -1.57 4.16 6.86
N MET A 199 -0.87 4.55 5.79
CA MET A 199 0.54 4.20 5.56
C MET A 199 1.43 5.44 5.48
N SER A 200 2.73 5.23 5.57
CA SER A 200 3.74 6.30 5.64
C SER A 200 3.93 7.08 4.33
N PHE A 201 3.35 6.61 3.23
CA PHE A 201 3.48 7.21 1.91
C PHE A 201 2.62 8.48 1.75
N SER A 202 3.16 9.46 1.03
CA SER A 202 2.41 10.53 0.39
C SER A 202 1.96 10.13 -1.01
N ILE A 203 1.04 10.88 -1.61
CA ILE A 203 0.62 10.64 -3.00
C ILE A 203 1.81 10.72 -3.96
N TYR A 204 2.73 11.66 -3.73
CA TYR A 204 3.90 11.81 -4.59
C TYR A 204 4.80 10.58 -4.61
N ASP A 205 4.84 9.80 -3.51
CA ASP A 205 5.69 8.62 -3.43
C ASP A 205 5.16 7.49 -4.31
N PHE A 206 3.83 7.29 -4.37
CA PHE A 206 3.24 6.13 -5.05
C PHE A 206 2.56 6.43 -6.38
N ILE A 207 2.22 7.68 -6.70
CA ILE A 207 1.42 8.02 -7.90
C ILE A 207 2.11 7.64 -9.22
N TYR A 208 3.42 7.39 -9.20
CA TYR A 208 4.18 6.91 -10.35
C TYR A 208 4.24 5.38 -10.43
N VAL A 209 3.90 4.64 -9.38
CA VAL A 209 3.95 3.18 -9.40
C VAL A 209 2.98 2.61 -10.43
N ARG A 210 3.45 1.67 -11.27
CA ARG A 210 2.63 0.94 -12.26
C ARG A 210 2.76 -0.58 -12.15
N ASP A 211 3.79 -1.04 -11.45
CA ASP A 211 4.05 -2.46 -11.18
C ASP A 211 4.00 -2.71 -9.68
N PHE A 212 3.59 -3.92 -9.31
CA PHE A 212 3.39 -4.32 -7.92
C PHE A 212 4.01 -5.68 -7.67
N TYR A 213 4.45 -5.89 -6.44
CA TYR A 213 4.92 -7.18 -5.96
C TYR A 213 3.82 -7.85 -5.14
N VAL A 214 3.46 -9.08 -5.51
CA VAL A 214 2.33 -9.80 -4.90
C VAL A 214 2.86 -11.04 -4.20
N GLU A 215 2.48 -11.22 -2.94
CA GLU A 215 2.75 -12.42 -2.17
C GLU A 215 1.45 -13.16 -1.85
N PHE A 216 1.51 -14.50 -1.91
CA PHE A 216 0.43 -15.37 -1.48
C PHE A 216 0.95 -16.26 -0.35
N HIS A 217 0.25 -16.25 0.78
CA HIS A 217 0.56 -17.08 1.94
C HIS A 217 -0.59 -18.07 2.16
N LEU A 218 -0.26 -19.35 2.31
CA LEU A 218 -1.25 -20.38 2.60
C LEU A 218 -1.45 -20.46 4.12
N GLU A 219 -2.67 -20.19 4.57
CA GLU A 219 -3.00 -20.16 5.99
C GLU A 219 -3.42 -21.56 6.46
N PHE A 220 -2.72 -22.05 7.47
CA PHE A 220 -3.01 -23.31 8.14
C PHE A 220 -3.08 -23.08 9.65
N ASN A 221 -4.08 -23.66 10.31
CA ASN A 221 -4.23 -23.52 11.76
C ASN A 221 -3.77 -24.79 12.50
N ASP A 222 -2.80 -24.60 13.39
CA ASP A 222 -2.33 -25.62 14.31
C ASP A 222 -3.28 -25.75 15.51
N ASN A 223 -4.32 -26.58 15.37
CA ASN A 223 -5.17 -26.99 16.49
C ASN A 223 -4.44 -27.88 17.54
N ALA A 224 -3.10 -27.97 17.52
CA ALA A 224 -2.32 -28.79 18.45
C ALA A 224 -2.12 -28.18 19.86
N SER A 225 -2.59 -26.95 20.13
CA SER A 225 -2.29 -26.25 21.40
C SER A 225 -3.48 -25.83 22.26
N ARG A 226 -4.73 -26.15 21.89
CA ARG A 226 -5.95 -25.79 22.65
C ARG A 226 -6.71 -26.94 23.32
N MET A 227 -6.03 -28.04 23.66
CA MET A 227 -6.54 -29.01 24.64
C MET A 227 -5.56 -29.13 25.81
N LYS A 228 -5.73 -28.26 26.80
CA LYS A 228 -5.32 -28.50 28.19
C LYS A 228 -6.48 -28.13 29.10
#